data_AF-A0A1F9IJ53-F1
#
_entry.id   AF-A0A1F9IJ53-F1
#
_cell.length_a   1.000
_cell.length_b   1.000
_cell.length_c   1.000
_cell.angle_alpha   90.00
_cell.angle_beta   90.00
_cell.angle_gamma   90.00
#
_symmetry.space_group_name_H-M   'P 1'
#
loop_
_entity.id
_entity.type
_entity.pdbx_description
1 polymer ?
#
loop_
_entity_poly.entity_id
_entity_poly.type
_entity_poly.pdbx_seq_one_letter_code
_entity_poly.pdbx_strand_id
1 'polypeptide(L)'
;MPGRKHLFRGIHDPEMVKSGVKFEVERVDTGASIGAKLRIINSGVGHYFPTYVTPLVVVKGFLTDSKGKALKGTLKEKVIGRKVTIDLSRELFDTRIPPSGSSEFYYALRRPVKADRLIFEVWVFPDEFYDRFFENASKRRDPAMKIEELEEALKITSGSGYLLFKRELSLDELSSTVYQLR
;
A
#
# COMPACT_ATOMS: atom_id res chain seq x y z
N MET A 1 -16.36 3.61 -20.75
CA MET A 1 -17.42 2.78 -20.15
C MET A 1 -17.39 1.37 -20.76
N PRO A 2 -16.69 0.41 -20.16
CA PRO A 2 -16.62 -0.96 -20.67
C PRO A 2 -18.02 -1.62 -20.61
N GLY A 3 -18.51 -2.14 -21.73
CA GLY A 3 -19.72 -2.97 -21.77
C GLY A 3 -21.08 -2.27 -21.51
N ARG A 4 -21.17 -0.94 -21.56
CA ARG A 4 -22.42 -0.16 -21.37
C ARG A 4 -23.19 -0.47 -20.06
N LYS A 5 -22.50 -0.89 -19.01
CA LYS A 5 -23.09 -1.06 -17.67
C LYS A 5 -22.81 0.19 -16.82
N HIS A 6 -23.81 0.67 -16.08
CA HIS A 6 -23.66 1.75 -15.09
C HIS A 6 -23.01 1.27 -13.78
N LEU A 7 -21.93 0.51 -13.88
CA LEU A 7 -21.17 0.08 -12.71
C LEU A 7 -20.16 1.19 -12.42
N PHE A 8 -20.52 2.16 -11.58
CA PHE A 8 -19.60 3.17 -11.05
C PHE A 8 -18.63 2.50 -10.05
N ARG A 9 -17.72 1.69 -10.58
CA ARG A 9 -16.66 1.03 -9.80
C ARG A 9 -15.54 2.03 -9.54
N GLY A 10 -15.04 2.05 -8.31
CA GLY A 10 -14.01 2.99 -7.85
C GLY A 10 -13.00 2.31 -6.95
N ILE A 11 -12.52 3.04 -5.95
CA ILE A 11 -11.43 2.60 -5.05
C ILE A 11 -11.77 1.34 -4.23
N HIS A 12 -13.05 0.99 -4.07
CA HIS A 12 -13.49 -0.25 -3.41
C HIS A 12 -13.45 -1.49 -4.30
N ASP A 13 -13.31 -1.36 -5.62
CA ASP A 13 -13.23 -2.51 -6.55
C ASP A 13 -11.75 -2.80 -6.87
N PRO A 14 -11.18 -3.92 -6.38
CA PRO A 14 -9.76 -4.21 -6.58
C PRO A 14 -9.37 -4.35 -8.05
N GLU A 15 -10.24 -4.87 -8.91
CA GLU A 15 -9.94 -5.07 -10.33
C GLU A 15 -9.97 -3.74 -11.07
N MET A 16 -10.89 -2.84 -10.71
CA MET A 16 -10.89 -1.47 -11.21
C MET A 16 -9.59 -0.77 -10.84
N VAL A 17 -9.15 -0.87 -9.58
CA VAL A 17 -7.90 -0.23 -9.14
C VAL A 17 -6.69 -0.85 -9.83
N LYS A 18 -6.59 -2.18 -9.93
CA LYS A 18 -5.51 -2.87 -10.66
C LYS A 18 -5.43 -2.43 -12.12
N SER A 19 -6.56 -2.20 -12.77
CA SER A 19 -6.58 -1.74 -14.17
C SER A 19 -6.01 -0.32 -14.35
N GLY A 20 -6.06 0.50 -13.30
CA GLY A 20 -5.60 1.89 -13.30
C GLY A 20 -4.12 2.07 -12.98
N VAL A 21 -3.44 1.04 -12.44
CA VAL A 21 -2.05 1.14 -12.00
C VAL A 21 -1.19 -0.01 -12.51
N LYS A 22 0.09 0.26 -12.74
CA LYS A 22 1.09 -0.74 -13.11
C LYS A 22 2.12 -0.90 -11.98
N PHE A 23 2.54 -2.14 -11.74
CA PHE A 23 3.58 -2.48 -10.78
C PHE A 23 4.82 -2.99 -11.50
N GLU A 24 5.98 -2.45 -11.13
CA GLU A 24 7.27 -2.88 -11.65
C GLU A 24 8.20 -3.15 -10.47
N VAL A 25 8.87 -4.29 -10.50
CA VAL A 25 9.80 -4.70 -9.44
C VAL A 25 11.15 -4.94 -10.07
N GLU A 26 12.15 -4.20 -9.60
CA GLU A 26 13.52 -4.32 -10.06
C GLU A 26 14.45 -4.66 -8.88
N ARG A 27 15.57 -5.30 -9.22
CA ARG A 27 16.65 -5.52 -8.26
C ARG A 27 17.48 -4.24 -8.17
N VAL A 28 17.97 -3.96 -6.98
CA VAL A 28 18.90 -2.86 -6.75
C VAL A 28 20.20 -3.48 -6.24
N ASP A 29 21.30 -3.25 -6.93
CA ASP A 29 22.60 -3.64 -6.41
C ASP A 29 22.91 -2.80 -5.17
N THR A 30 23.11 -3.48 -4.04
CA THR A 30 23.44 -2.84 -2.76
C THR A 30 24.67 -3.49 -2.13
N GLY A 31 25.50 -4.16 -2.94
CA GLY A 31 26.66 -4.93 -2.48
C GLY A 31 26.24 -6.08 -1.58
N ALA A 32 26.61 -6.03 -0.30
CA ALA A 32 26.33 -7.10 0.67
C ALA A 32 24.88 -7.10 1.23
N SER A 33 24.01 -6.22 0.75
CA SER A 33 22.62 -6.11 1.20
C SER A 33 21.64 -6.70 0.18
N ILE A 34 20.44 -7.04 0.65
CA ILE A 34 19.30 -7.32 -0.21
C ILE A 34 18.78 -5.97 -0.70
N GLY A 35 18.74 -5.76 -2.01
CA GLY A 35 18.22 -4.54 -2.62
C GLY A 35 17.15 -4.83 -3.67
N ALA A 36 15.98 -4.23 -3.53
CA ALA A 36 14.94 -4.23 -4.55
C ALA A 36 14.11 -2.94 -4.49
N LYS A 37 13.54 -2.55 -5.62
CA LYS A 37 12.65 -1.40 -5.73
C LYS A 37 11.32 -1.86 -6.31
N LEU A 38 10.23 -1.45 -5.64
CA LEU A 38 8.89 -1.52 -6.19
C LEU A 38 8.50 -0.13 -6.71
N ARG A 39 8.12 -0.04 -7.97
CA ARG A 39 7.56 1.15 -8.60
C ARG A 39 6.08 0.92 -8.89
N ILE A 40 5.26 1.88 -8.45
CA ILE A 40 3.82 1.92 -8.67
C ILE A 40 3.55 3.08 -9.62
N ILE A 41 2.93 2.82 -10.76
CA ILE A 41 2.71 3.80 -11.83
C ILE A 41 1.22 4.03 -11.97
N ASN A 42 0.80 5.29 -11.95
CA ASN A 42 -0.57 5.67 -12.29
C ASN A 42 -0.72 5.70 -13.81
N SER A 43 -0.94 4.53 -14.41
CA SER A 43 -0.89 4.32 -15.86
C SER A 43 -2.23 4.50 -16.57
N GLY A 44 -3.35 4.38 -15.84
CA GLY A 44 -4.69 4.33 -16.43
C GLY A 44 -5.69 5.35 -15.87
N VAL A 45 -5.29 6.20 -14.91
CA VAL A 45 -6.19 7.13 -14.24
C VAL A 45 -5.83 8.58 -14.57
N GLY A 46 -6.82 9.35 -15.06
CA GLY A 46 -6.65 10.76 -15.46
C GLY A 46 -6.58 11.76 -14.29
N HIS A 47 -6.50 11.28 -13.04
CA HIS A 47 -6.35 12.10 -11.84
C HIS A 47 -5.33 11.45 -10.89
N TYR A 48 -5.08 12.10 -9.75
CA TYR A 48 -4.19 11.56 -8.71
C TYR A 48 -4.66 10.20 -8.17
N PHE A 49 -3.73 9.29 -7.90
CA PHE A 49 -3.99 7.98 -7.31
C PHE A 49 -3.38 7.84 -5.90
N PRO A 50 -4.18 7.40 -4.89
CA PRO A 50 -5.63 7.38 -4.93
C PRO A 50 -6.20 8.81 -4.94
N THR A 51 -7.49 9.00 -5.26
CA THR A 51 -8.09 10.34 -5.33
C THR A 51 -8.75 10.76 -4.02
N TYR A 52 -8.88 12.07 -3.79
CA TYR A 52 -9.40 12.70 -2.55
C TYR A 52 -8.57 12.40 -1.28
N VAL A 53 -9.17 12.70 -0.12
CA VAL A 53 -8.59 12.54 1.22
C VAL A 53 -8.98 11.22 1.90
N THR A 54 -10.00 10.54 1.37
CA THR A 54 -10.58 9.35 2.01
C THR A 54 -9.69 8.12 1.91
N PRO A 55 -9.24 7.70 0.72
CA PRO A 55 -8.47 6.48 0.60
C PRO A 55 -6.98 6.64 0.89
N LEU A 56 -6.37 5.56 1.36
CA LEU A 56 -4.94 5.45 1.60
C LEU A 56 -4.38 4.19 0.93
N VAL A 57 -3.18 4.28 0.36
CA VAL A 57 -2.44 3.12 -0.12
C VAL A 57 -1.20 2.93 0.74
N VAL A 58 -0.96 1.71 1.22
CA VAL A 58 0.22 1.36 2.02
C VAL A 58 1.03 0.31 1.29
N VAL A 59 2.28 0.65 1.00
CA VAL A 59 3.27 -0.26 0.44
C VAL A 59 4.06 -0.85 1.59
N LYS A 60 4.22 -2.18 1.60
CA LYS A 60 5.00 -2.92 2.60
C LYS A 60 6.09 -3.72 1.91
N GLY A 61 7.26 -3.75 2.53
CA GLY A 61 8.35 -4.65 2.19
C GLY A 61 8.85 -5.35 3.44
N PHE A 62 8.96 -6.67 3.43
CA PHE A 62 9.47 -7.44 4.57
C PHE A 62 10.11 -8.75 4.12
N LEU A 63 10.97 -9.31 4.96
CA LEU A 63 11.60 -10.61 4.69
C LEU A 63 10.82 -11.73 5.39
N THR A 64 10.78 -12.90 4.77
CA THR A 64 10.29 -14.13 5.40
C THR A 64 11.41 -15.16 5.52
N ASP A 65 11.25 -16.08 6.46
CA ASP A 65 12.03 -17.33 6.46
C ASP A 65 11.49 -18.34 5.43
N SER A 66 12.15 -19.49 5.34
CA SER A 66 11.79 -20.57 4.42
C SER A 66 10.45 -21.24 4.72
N LYS A 67 9.84 -20.93 5.88
CA LYS A 67 8.49 -21.36 6.26
C LYS A 67 7.44 -20.28 5.94
N GLY A 68 7.83 -19.19 5.29
CA GLY A 68 6.96 -18.06 4.97
C GLY A 68 6.65 -17.15 6.16
N LYS A 69 7.34 -17.30 7.30
CA LYS A 69 7.09 -16.47 8.47
C LYS A 69 7.83 -15.14 8.35
N ALA A 70 7.12 -14.03 8.51
CA ALA A 70 7.72 -12.70 8.52
C ALA A 70 8.78 -12.55 9.63
N LEU A 71 9.95 -12.04 9.24
CA LEU A 71 11.06 -11.78 10.16
C LEU A 71 10.88 -10.44 10.86
N LYS A 72 10.97 -10.45 12.19
CA LYS A 72 10.87 -9.23 13.01
C LYS A 72 11.95 -8.22 12.62
N GLY A 73 11.59 -6.93 12.63
CA GLY A 73 12.51 -5.83 12.31
C GLY A 73 12.83 -5.67 10.82
N THR A 74 12.22 -6.46 9.93
CA THR A 74 12.45 -6.36 8.48
C THR A 74 11.36 -5.58 7.74
N LEU A 75 10.22 -5.30 8.40
CA LEU A 75 9.13 -4.54 7.81
C LEU A 75 9.53 -3.08 7.60
N LYS A 76 9.35 -2.62 6.37
CA LYS A 76 9.36 -1.21 5.99
C LYS A 76 8.04 -0.88 5.31
N GLU A 77 7.53 0.31 5.54
CA GLU A 77 6.26 0.77 4.96
C GLU A 77 6.41 2.15 4.33
N LYS A 78 5.61 2.42 3.29
CA LYS A 78 5.44 3.74 2.68
C LYS A 78 3.97 4.00 2.43
N VAL A 79 3.54 5.21 2.76
CA VAL A 79 2.16 5.66 2.56
C VAL A 79 2.06 6.51 1.29
N ILE A 80 1.03 6.23 0.50
CA ILE A 80 0.66 6.94 -0.72
C ILE A 80 -0.79 7.41 -0.54
N GLY A 81 -0.98 8.73 -0.44
CA GLY A 81 -2.30 9.32 -0.25
C GLY A 81 -2.22 10.77 0.20
N ARG A 82 -3.37 11.36 0.46
CA ARG A 82 -3.49 12.71 0.98
C ARG A 82 -4.10 12.64 2.37
N LYS A 83 -3.35 13.08 3.37
CA LYS A 83 -3.78 13.01 4.77
C LYS A 83 -4.01 14.39 5.33
N VAL A 84 -5.16 14.57 5.95
CA VAL A 84 -5.59 15.81 6.59
C VAL A 84 -5.93 15.54 8.07
N THR A 85 -6.08 16.58 8.86
CA THR A 85 -6.65 16.50 10.21
C THR A 85 -8.12 16.06 10.17
N ILE A 86 -8.64 15.51 11.27
CA ILE A 86 -10.02 14.98 11.33
C ILE A 86 -11.08 16.07 11.09
N ASP A 87 -10.79 17.30 11.52
CA ASP A 87 -11.59 18.50 11.28
C ASP A 87 -11.39 19.11 9.88
N LEU A 88 -10.60 18.45 9.01
CA LEU A 88 -10.27 18.87 7.65
C LEU A 88 -9.55 20.22 7.54
N SER A 89 -9.15 20.83 8.65
CA SER A 89 -8.61 22.20 8.69
C SER A 89 -7.19 22.30 8.12
N ARG A 90 -6.43 21.21 8.13
CA ARG A 90 -5.03 21.21 7.71
C ARG A 90 -4.61 19.94 6.99
N GLU A 91 -3.85 20.11 5.92
CA GLU A 91 -3.13 19.03 5.25
C GLU A 91 -1.85 18.68 5.99
N LEU A 92 -1.67 17.38 6.27
CA LEU A 92 -0.49 16.82 6.91
C LEU A 92 0.54 16.38 5.88
N PHE A 93 0.09 15.75 4.80
CA PHE A 93 0.90 15.42 3.63
C PHE A 93 0.03 15.09 2.41
N ASP A 94 0.63 15.18 1.23
CA ASP A 94 0.10 14.65 -0.02
C ASP A 94 1.21 13.92 -0.80
N THR A 95 1.12 12.61 -0.86
CA THR A 95 2.03 11.72 -1.59
C THR A 95 1.33 10.97 -2.71
N ARG A 96 0.14 11.43 -3.14
CA ARG A 96 -0.62 10.81 -4.22
C ARG A 96 0.17 10.83 -5.52
N ILE A 97 -0.06 9.82 -6.36
CA ILE A 97 0.63 9.66 -7.64
C ILE A 97 -0.11 10.46 -8.71
N PRO A 98 0.48 11.50 -9.33
CA PRO A 98 -0.18 12.24 -10.41
C PRO A 98 -0.43 11.34 -11.64
N PRO A 99 -1.32 11.73 -12.57
CA PRO A 99 -1.52 11.00 -13.83
C PRO A 99 -0.20 10.77 -14.57
N SER A 100 0.03 9.55 -15.05
CA SER A 100 1.30 9.11 -15.67
C SER A 100 2.54 9.18 -14.76
N GLY A 101 2.38 9.57 -13.49
CA GLY A 101 3.43 9.60 -12.49
C GLY A 101 3.66 8.24 -11.85
N SER A 102 4.65 8.21 -10.95
CA SER A 102 4.97 6.99 -10.20
C SER A 102 5.44 7.27 -8.78
N SER A 103 5.21 6.31 -7.89
CA SER A 103 5.80 6.27 -6.55
C SER A 103 6.76 5.08 -6.46
N GLU A 104 7.96 5.35 -5.94
CA GLU A 104 8.99 4.34 -5.75
C GLU A 104 9.14 3.97 -4.28
N PHE A 105 9.31 2.68 -4.00
CA PHE A 105 9.58 2.13 -2.69
C PHE A 105 10.85 1.30 -2.75
N TYR A 106 11.92 1.85 -2.18
CA TYR A 106 13.23 1.22 -2.11
C TYR A 106 13.34 0.37 -0.85
N TYR A 107 13.63 -0.91 -1.02
CA TYR A 107 13.91 -1.83 0.06
C TYR A 107 15.38 -2.24 0.03
N ALA A 108 16.11 -1.86 1.07
CA ALA A 108 17.50 -2.25 1.28
C ALA A 108 17.71 -2.67 2.73
N LEU A 109 18.23 -3.88 2.94
CA LEU A 109 18.53 -4.41 4.27
C LEU A 109 19.62 -5.48 4.21
N ARG A 110 20.51 -5.51 5.21
CA ARG A 110 21.52 -6.58 5.34
C ARG A 110 20.83 -7.93 5.54
N ARG A 111 21.11 -8.93 4.68
CA ARG A 111 20.46 -10.26 4.72
C ARG A 111 20.60 -10.91 6.09
N PRO A 112 19.51 -11.09 6.86
CA PRO A 112 19.52 -11.93 8.04
C PRO A 112 19.76 -13.39 7.66
N VAL A 113 20.44 -14.16 8.51
CA VAL A 113 20.79 -15.58 8.24
C VAL A 113 19.55 -16.43 7.91
N LYS A 114 18.41 -16.13 8.54
CA LYS A 114 17.16 -16.88 8.36
C LYS A 114 16.31 -16.40 7.18
N ALA A 115 16.74 -15.39 6.43
CA ALA A 115 15.93 -14.81 5.37
C ALA A 115 16.00 -15.64 4.08
N ASP A 116 14.82 -15.93 3.54
CA ASP A 116 14.60 -16.74 2.33
C ASP A 116 14.00 -15.91 1.19
N ARG A 117 12.99 -15.07 1.50
CA ARG A 117 12.26 -14.27 0.48
C ARG A 117 12.10 -12.83 0.92
N LEU A 118 12.07 -11.94 -0.07
CA LEU A 118 11.56 -10.58 0.07
C LEU A 118 10.13 -10.52 -0.46
N ILE A 119 9.22 -10.04 0.38
CA ILE A 119 7.81 -9.86 0.06
C ILE A 119 7.54 -8.36 -0.10
N PHE A 120 6.92 -8.00 -1.21
CA PHE A 120 6.25 -6.71 -1.38
C PHE A 120 4.74 -6.89 -1.36
N GLU A 121 4.05 -6.05 -0.61
CA GLU A 121 2.60 -5.97 -0.60
C GLU A 121 2.15 -4.53 -0.81
N VAL A 122 1.06 -4.33 -1.56
CA VAL A 122 0.41 -3.04 -1.71
C VAL A 122 -1.03 -3.21 -1.25
N TRP A 123 -1.37 -2.53 -0.18
CA TRP A 123 -2.69 -2.53 0.42
C TRP A 123 -3.42 -1.23 0.09
N VAL A 124 -4.70 -1.33 -0.25
CA VAL A 124 -5.60 -0.19 -0.42
C VAL A 124 -6.57 -0.18 0.74
N PHE A 125 -6.74 0.98 1.36
CA PHE A 125 -7.72 1.26 2.41
C PHE A 125 -8.69 2.31 1.86
N PRO A 126 -9.81 1.89 1.24
CA PRO A 126 -10.80 2.78 0.65
C PRO A 126 -11.35 3.83 1.62
N ASP A 127 -11.58 3.43 2.87
CA ASP A 127 -12.30 4.22 3.88
C ASP A 127 -11.37 4.80 4.97
N GLU A 128 -10.06 4.94 4.73
CA GLU A 128 -9.10 5.28 5.80
C GLU A 128 -9.45 6.54 6.59
N PHE A 129 -9.92 7.60 5.93
CA PHE A 129 -10.36 8.81 6.63
C PHE A 129 -11.59 8.55 7.51
N TYR A 130 -12.59 7.82 6.99
CA TYR A 130 -13.81 7.52 7.74
C TYR A 130 -13.54 6.61 8.92
N ASP A 131 -12.67 5.62 8.76
CA ASP A 131 -12.23 4.74 9.83
C ASP A 131 -11.65 5.54 11.01
N ARG A 132 -10.71 6.44 10.72
CA ARG A 132 -10.15 7.36 11.72
C ARG A 132 -11.18 8.31 12.32
N PHE A 133 -12.11 8.80 11.50
CA PHE A 133 -13.16 9.72 11.95
C PHE A 133 -14.07 9.02 12.97
N PHE A 134 -14.59 7.83 12.64
CA PHE A 134 -15.46 7.07 13.54
C PHE A 134 -14.69 6.58 14.78
N GLU A 135 -13.41 6.23 14.64
CA GLU A 135 -12.57 5.87 15.79
C GLU A 135 -12.42 7.08 16.74
N ASN A 136 -12.24 8.29 16.19
CA ASN A 136 -12.16 9.51 16.98
C ASN A 136 -13.48 9.86 17.66
N ALA A 137 -14.60 9.77 16.94
CA ALA A 137 -15.93 10.03 17.47
C ALA A 137 -16.30 9.05 18.59
N SER A 138 -16.00 7.76 18.41
CA SER A 138 -16.21 6.71 19.42
C SER A 138 -15.36 6.97 20.68
N LYS A 139 -14.06 7.26 20.53
CA LYS A 139 -13.16 7.59 21.66
C LYS A 139 -13.62 8.82 22.44
N ARG A 140 -14.20 9.81 21.76
CA ARG A 140 -14.71 11.05 22.38
C ARG A 140 -16.12 10.93 22.93
N ARG A 141 -16.83 9.83 22.65
CA ARG A 141 -18.26 9.66 22.94
C ARG A 141 -19.07 10.85 22.44
N ASP A 142 -18.91 11.15 21.15
CA ASP A 142 -19.59 12.28 20.51
C ASP A 142 -21.12 12.17 20.73
N PRO A 143 -21.75 13.14 21.43
CA PRO A 143 -23.17 13.07 21.74
C PRO A 143 -24.07 13.21 20.51
N ALA A 144 -23.52 13.65 19.37
CA ALA A 144 -24.26 13.75 18.11
C ALA A 144 -24.42 12.41 17.38
N MET A 145 -23.72 11.35 17.81
CA MET A 145 -23.75 10.04 17.17
C MET A 145 -24.17 8.96 18.15
N LYS A 146 -24.97 7.98 17.68
CA LYS A 146 -25.32 6.82 18.50
C LYS A 146 -24.16 5.84 18.55
N ILE A 147 -23.93 5.24 19.71
CA ILE A 147 -22.81 4.32 19.94
C ILE A 147 -22.94 3.11 19.00
N GLU A 148 -24.15 2.59 18.84
CA GLU A 148 -24.42 1.42 18.00
C GLU A 148 -24.13 1.70 16.52
N GLU A 149 -24.49 2.89 16.04
CA GLU A 149 -24.21 3.34 14.66
C GLU A 149 -22.70 3.52 14.43
N LEU A 150 -21.96 4.02 15.44
CA LEU A 150 -20.50 4.14 15.39
C LEU A 150 -19.79 2.78 15.36
N GLU A 151 -20.25 1.82 16.14
CA GLU A 151 -19.69 0.45 16.15
C GLU A 151 -19.92 -0.26 14.82
N GLU A 152 -21.11 -0.13 14.24
CA GLU A 152 -21.41 -0.67 12.92
C GLU A 152 -20.55 -0.01 11.83
N ALA A 153 -20.45 1.32 11.85
CA ALA A 153 -19.62 2.07 10.91
C ALA A 153 -18.15 1.64 10.99
N LEU A 154 -17.57 1.54 12.20
CA LEU A 154 -16.21 1.07 12.42
C LEU A 154 -15.98 -0.35 11.90
N LYS A 155 -16.94 -1.25 12.10
CA LYS A 155 -16.85 -2.62 11.58
C LYS A 155 -16.77 -2.65 10.06
N ILE A 156 -17.53 -1.79 9.38
CA ILE A 156 -17.53 -1.68 7.93
C ILE A 156 -16.22 -1.06 7.43
N THR A 157 -15.83 0.10 7.98
CA THR A 157 -14.67 0.87 7.48
C THR A 157 -13.34 0.18 7.75
N SER A 158 -13.16 -0.38 8.94
CA SER A 158 -11.91 -1.07 9.32
C SER A 158 -11.66 -2.34 8.50
N GLY A 159 -12.74 -2.97 8.00
CA GLY A 159 -12.69 -4.16 7.14
C GLY A 159 -12.58 -3.85 5.63
N SER A 160 -12.61 -2.58 5.23
CA SER A 160 -12.62 -2.20 3.81
C SER A 160 -11.29 -2.43 3.08
N GLY A 161 -10.21 -2.61 3.84
CA GLY A 161 -8.86 -2.76 3.30
C GLY A 161 -8.67 -4.07 2.52
N TYR A 162 -7.98 -4.00 1.39
CA TYR A 162 -7.68 -5.17 0.58
C TYR A 162 -6.27 -5.16 -0.01
N LEU A 163 -5.74 -6.35 -0.26
CA LEU A 163 -4.44 -6.56 -0.89
C LEU A 163 -4.59 -6.39 -2.40
N LEU A 164 -4.02 -5.31 -2.94
CA LEU A 164 -4.07 -4.99 -4.37
C LEU A 164 -2.99 -5.73 -5.15
N PHE A 165 -1.78 -5.84 -4.59
CA PHE A 165 -0.64 -6.47 -5.24
C PHE A 165 0.24 -7.19 -4.21
N LYS A 166 0.75 -8.37 -4.58
CA LYS A 166 1.77 -9.10 -3.83
C LYS A 166 2.82 -9.63 -4.78
N ARG A 167 4.09 -9.45 -4.43
CA ARG A 167 5.22 -10.07 -5.12
C ARG A 167 6.16 -10.69 -4.12
N GLU A 168 6.58 -11.91 -4.41
CA GLU A 168 7.60 -12.61 -3.65
C GLU A 168 8.84 -12.76 -4.53
N LEU A 169 10.00 -12.45 -3.98
CA LEU A 169 11.29 -12.59 -4.65
C LEU A 169 12.15 -13.54 -3.83
N SER A 170 12.69 -14.59 -4.46
CA SER A 170 13.67 -15.45 -3.79
C SER A 170 14.96 -14.67 -3.58
N LEU A 171 15.52 -14.75 -2.37
CA LEU A 171 16.77 -14.07 -2.06
C LEU A 171 17.96 -14.72 -2.77
N ASP A 172 17.88 -16.00 -3.12
CA ASP A 172 18.95 -16.69 -3.85
C ASP A 172 19.03 -16.20 -5.30
N GLU A 173 17.87 -15.90 -5.89
CA GLU A 173 17.80 -15.23 -7.18
C GLU A 173 18.33 -13.80 -7.07
N LEU A 174 18.08 -13.10 -5.95
CA LEU A 174 18.55 -11.73 -5.69
C LEU A 174 20.05 -11.63 -5.36
N SER A 175 20.67 -12.68 -4.83
CA SER A 175 22.11 -12.73 -4.50
C SER A 175 23.02 -13.18 -5.65
N SER A 176 22.45 -13.43 -6.82
CA SER A 176 23.22 -13.85 -8.00
C SER A 176 23.97 -12.66 -8.61
N THR A 177 25.08 -12.25 -7.98
CA THR A 177 26.17 -11.56 -8.68
C THR A 177 26.77 -12.57 -9.64
N VAL A 178 26.37 -12.54 -10.91
CA VAL A 178 27.08 -13.28 -11.95
C VAL A 178 28.48 -12.67 -12.02
N TYR A 179 29.46 -13.37 -11.45
CA TYR A 179 30.84 -13.19 -11.84
C TYR A 179 30.93 -13.52 -13.34
N GLN A 180 30.99 -12.50 -14.20
CA GLN A 180 31.64 -12.70 -15.48
C GLN A 180 33.15 -12.67 -15.22
N LEU A 181 33.70 -13.86 -15.01
CA LEU A 181 35.07 -14.14 -15.40
C LEU A 181 35.13 -14.10 -16.93
N ARG A 182 35.73 -13.03 -17.47
CA ARG A 182 36.75 -13.09 -18.53
C ARG A 182 37.36 -11.70 -18.73
#